data_AF-A0A1X7SG49-F1
#
_entry.id   AF-A0A1X7SG49-F1
#
_cell.length_a   1.000
_cell.length_b   1.000
_cell.length_c   1.000
_cell.angle_alpha   90.00
_cell.angle_beta   90.00
_cell.angle_gamma   90.00
#
_symmetry.space_group_name_H-M   'P 1'
#
loop_
_entity.id
_entity.type
_entity.pdbx_description
1 polymer ?
#
loop_
_entity_poly.entity_id
_entity_poly.type
_entity_poly.pdbx_seq_one_letter_code
_entity_poly.pdbx_strand_id
1 'polypeptide(L)'
;ADLFEYRRYEVPMVTEWFEKKDGEGLLIIFDGWDELSEQLRQSSLAASIIHRKQLDQCSVIVTSRSYASSSLLKMGTLTKHVQVIGFSKEEISIVIIQTIQKDKKLAQELIDHNTTWNGYKSHFTTTQSSKDSQLAVKLINDLKVRNDVQSLCYIPLVCSMVILVYCKEGGHLPTTLTQLYENFILQTIRRHVKRHDINPHILGSLSFLPSQLAKPLQEMCQTAYTSLANTTMTFSSHQLQSLSEAVKEDYLGLMTTFTEYDEDKYQFLHLIIQEFLAAWWIAKHEKKTEEVFKDHFDDDHFRMCLRFVAGLTHLEHESYQQYFNKQQLDLQCKRKPLFGFETCHLSYFFQNPEIKSHDHISPDDFDNGSQSSSSTPV
;
A
#
# COMPACT_ATOMS: atom_id res chain seq x y z
N ALA A 1 -27.66 21.63 -6.54
CA ALA A 1 -27.03 22.54 -7.51
C ALA A 1 -25.53 22.58 -7.21
N ASP A 2 -24.79 23.55 -7.73
CA ASP A 2 -23.45 23.93 -7.25
C ASP A 2 -22.31 22.90 -7.45
N LEU A 3 -22.42 22.09 -8.52
CA LEU A 3 -21.30 21.27 -9.03
C LEU A 3 -20.30 22.07 -9.89
N PHE A 4 -20.56 23.37 -10.12
CA PHE A 4 -19.78 24.25 -10.99
C PHE A 4 -19.63 25.64 -10.36
N GLU A 5 -18.42 25.96 -9.90
CA GLU A 5 -18.05 27.26 -9.31
C GLU A 5 -18.24 28.44 -10.28
N TYR A 6 -18.04 28.20 -11.58
CA TYR A 6 -18.21 29.21 -12.64
C TYR A 6 -19.49 28.97 -13.46
N ARG A 7 -20.49 29.83 -13.25
CA ARG A 7 -21.74 29.85 -14.05
C ARG A 7 -21.49 30.38 -15.46
N ARG A 8 -21.12 29.51 -16.40
CA ARG A 8 -21.11 29.82 -17.84
C ARG A 8 -22.44 29.51 -18.51
N TYR A 9 -22.73 30.17 -19.63
CA TYR A 9 -23.95 29.92 -20.42
C TYR A 9 -23.99 28.51 -21.03
N GLU A 10 -22.83 27.85 -21.20
CA GLU A 10 -22.78 26.45 -21.66
C GLU A 10 -23.32 25.46 -20.61
N VAL A 11 -23.20 25.78 -19.31
CA VAL A 11 -23.53 24.82 -18.23
C VAL A 11 -25.01 24.41 -18.24
N PRO A 12 -26.00 25.34 -18.33
CA PRO A 12 -27.42 24.96 -18.49
C PRO A 12 -27.68 24.03 -19.69
N MET A 13 -27.06 24.30 -20.84
CA MET A 13 -27.22 23.49 -22.05
C MET A 13 -26.66 22.07 -21.87
N VAL A 14 -25.55 21.93 -21.13
CA VAL A 14 -24.95 20.63 -20.80
C VAL A 14 -25.83 19.83 -19.83
N THR A 15 -26.39 20.46 -18.79
CA THR A 15 -27.36 19.79 -17.91
C THR A 15 -28.64 19.39 -18.65
N GLU A 16 -29.20 20.27 -19.49
CA GLU A 16 -30.39 19.97 -20.29
C GLU A 16 -30.13 18.81 -21.29
N TRP A 17 -28.91 18.70 -21.82
CA TRP A 17 -28.50 17.59 -22.68
C TRP A 17 -28.39 16.26 -21.91
N PHE A 18 -27.84 16.26 -20.69
CA PHE A 18 -27.80 15.08 -19.84
C PHE A 18 -29.21 14.60 -19.44
N GLU A 19 -30.08 15.52 -19.01
CA GLU A 19 -31.46 15.23 -18.59
C GLU A 19 -32.31 14.70 -19.75
N LYS A 20 -32.22 15.29 -20.95
CA LYS A 20 -32.94 14.83 -22.16
C LYS A 20 -32.52 13.45 -22.67
N LYS A 21 -31.41 12.91 -22.18
CA LYS A 21 -30.85 11.60 -22.57
C LYS A 21 -30.77 10.59 -21.41
N ASP A 22 -31.20 10.98 -20.21
CA ASP A 22 -30.97 10.26 -18.95
C ASP A 22 -29.53 9.69 -18.83
N GLY A 23 -28.55 10.49 -19.26
CA GLY A 23 -27.13 10.13 -19.26
C GLY A 23 -26.64 9.20 -20.38
N GLU A 24 -27.44 8.91 -21.43
CA GLU A 24 -27.00 8.09 -22.57
C GLU A 24 -25.71 8.63 -23.22
N GLY A 25 -24.66 7.79 -23.23
CA GLY A 25 -23.34 8.14 -23.77
C GLY A 25 -22.41 8.86 -22.79
N LEU A 26 -22.85 9.12 -21.55
CA LEU A 26 -22.02 9.66 -20.48
C LEU A 26 -21.26 8.56 -19.74
N LEU A 27 -19.97 8.79 -19.45
CA LEU A 27 -19.18 8.02 -18.50
C LEU A 27 -18.89 8.90 -17.28
N ILE A 28 -19.28 8.42 -16.10
CA ILE A 28 -19.02 9.05 -14.81
C ILE A 28 -18.07 8.15 -14.03
N ILE A 29 -17.04 8.74 -13.43
CA ILE A 29 -16.10 8.03 -12.55
C ILE A 29 -16.16 8.70 -11.18
N PHE A 30 -16.59 7.95 -10.17
CA PHE A 30 -16.52 8.34 -8.77
C PHE A 30 -15.29 7.68 -8.14
N ASP A 31 -14.34 8.49 -7.71
CA ASP A 31 -13.18 8.03 -6.93
C ASP A 31 -13.52 8.14 -5.43
N GLY A 32 -13.09 7.18 -4.61
CA GLY A 32 -13.19 7.27 -3.14
C GLY A 32 -14.59 7.11 -2.52
N TRP A 33 -15.38 6.08 -2.89
CA TRP A 33 -16.69 5.85 -2.25
C TRP A 33 -16.62 5.61 -0.72
N ASP A 34 -15.50 5.10 -0.22
CA ASP A 34 -15.22 4.98 1.22
C ASP A 34 -15.03 6.34 1.93
N GLU A 35 -14.76 7.42 1.20
CA GLU A 35 -14.59 8.78 1.72
C GLU A 35 -15.93 9.52 1.94
N LEU A 36 -17.06 8.93 1.50
CA LEU A 36 -18.41 9.43 1.81
C LEU A 36 -18.96 8.81 3.10
N SER A 37 -19.71 9.57 3.90
CA SER A 37 -20.42 9.05 5.09
C SER A 37 -21.54 8.09 4.71
N GLU A 38 -21.98 7.28 5.67
CA GLU A 38 -23.19 6.48 5.53
C GLU A 38 -24.41 7.32 5.10
N GLN A 39 -24.52 8.56 5.56
CA GLN A 39 -25.59 9.49 5.14
C GLN A 39 -25.43 9.90 3.67
N LEU A 40 -24.25 10.37 3.23
CA LEU A 40 -24.04 10.73 1.83
C LEU A 40 -24.12 9.53 0.88
N ARG A 41 -23.68 8.34 1.31
CA ARG A 41 -23.87 7.07 0.58
C ARG A 41 -25.35 6.68 0.42
N GLN A 42 -26.25 7.22 1.24
CA GLN A 42 -27.70 6.99 1.14
C GLN A 42 -28.44 8.08 0.35
N SER A 43 -28.11 9.36 0.54
CA SER A 43 -28.94 10.50 0.10
C SER A 43 -28.28 11.49 -0.87
N SER A 44 -27.02 11.30 -1.28
CA SER A 44 -26.36 12.22 -2.21
C SER A 44 -26.81 12.04 -3.67
N LEU A 45 -26.52 13.05 -4.51
CA LEU A 45 -26.65 12.95 -5.97
C LEU A 45 -25.74 11.84 -6.53
N ALA A 46 -24.50 11.74 -6.05
CA ALA A 46 -23.58 10.67 -6.42
C ALA A 46 -24.16 9.28 -6.11
N ALA A 47 -24.67 9.08 -4.89
CA ALA A 47 -25.36 7.84 -4.51
C ALA A 47 -26.60 7.58 -5.39
N SER A 48 -27.37 8.61 -5.75
CA SER A 48 -28.55 8.45 -6.60
C SER A 48 -28.20 8.01 -8.04
N ILE A 49 -27.12 8.56 -8.60
CA ILE A 49 -26.59 8.17 -9.92
C ILE A 49 -26.00 6.74 -9.86
N ILE A 50 -25.17 6.44 -8.85
CA ILE A 50 -24.57 5.12 -8.65
C ILE A 50 -25.66 4.03 -8.55
N HIS A 51 -26.73 4.28 -7.79
CA HIS A 51 -27.87 3.36 -7.66
C HIS A 51 -28.84 3.38 -8.86
N ARG A 52 -28.51 4.06 -9.97
CA ARG A 52 -29.38 4.23 -11.16
C ARG A 52 -30.79 4.75 -10.85
N LYS A 53 -30.90 5.67 -9.89
CA LYS A 53 -32.15 6.40 -9.59
C LYS A 53 -32.31 7.66 -10.45
N GLN A 54 -31.22 8.11 -11.07
CA GLN A 54 -31.10 9.23 -12.01
C GLN A 54 -29.95 8.92 -12.97
N LEU A 55 -30.01 9.41 -14.21
CA LEU A 55 -29.02 9.14 -15.26
C LEU A 55 -28.87 7.63 -15.53
N ASP A 56 -29.98 6.90 -15.62
CA ASP A 56 -29.97 5.44 -15.59
C ASP A 56 -29.31 4.79 -16.83
N GLN A 57 -29.16 5.53 -17.94
CA GLN A 57 -28.47 5.12 -19.16
C GLN A 57 -26.95 5.44 -19.14
N CYS A 58 -26.43 6.10 -18.10
CA CYS A 58 -24.99 6.38 -18.03
C CYS A 58 -24.15 5.14 -17.68
N SER A 59 -22.87 5.19 -18.06
CA SER A 59 -21.84 4.29 -17.55
C SER A 59 -21.24 4.87 -16.28
N VAL A 60 -21.20 4.09 -15.20
CA VAL A 60 -20.62 4.50 -13.92
C VAL A 60 -19.47 3.56 -13.55
N ILE A 61 -18.33 4.15 -13.19
CA ILE A 61 -17.23 3.46 -12.50
C ILE A 61 -17.16 4.05 -11.09
N VAL A 62 -16.99 3.18 -10.08
CA VAL A 62 -16.80 3.58 -8.68
C VAL A 62 -15.55 2.89 -8.15
N THR A 63 -14.62 3.65 -7.57
CA THR A 63 -13.51 3.08 -6.80
C THR A 63 -13.88 3.04 -5.31
N SER A 64 -13.39 2.03 -4.59
CA SER A 64 -13.50 2.00 -3.13
C SER A 64 -12.51 1.03 -2.49
N ARG A 65 -12.09 1.32 -1.26
CA ARG A 65 -11.44 0.35 -0.37
C ARG A 65 -12.41 -0.77 -0.01
N SER A 66 -11.87 -1.99 0.15
CA SER A 66 -12.63 -3.24 0.29
C SER A 66 -13.56 -3.33 1.50
N TYR A 67 -13.42 -2.46 2.51
CA TYR A 67 -14.32 -2.43 3.66
C TYR A 67 -15.65 -1.69 3.38
N ALA A 68 -15.69 -0.72 2.44
CA ALA A 68 -16.88 0.07 2.16
C ALA A 68 -17.67 -0.41 0.92
N SER A 69 -17.10 -1.34 0.14
CA SER A 69 -17.76 -1.90 -1.04
C SER A 69 -18.98 -2.78 -0.71
N SER A 70 -19.20 -3.14 0.56
CA SER A 70 -20.30 -4.03 0.98
C SER A 70 -21.69 -3.49 0.68
N SER A 71 -21.87 -2.17 0.54
CA SER A 71 -23.12 -1.55 0.04
C SER A 71 -23.24 -1.64 -1.48
N LEU A 72 -22.16 -1.36 -2.21
CA LEU A 72 -22.10 -1.45 -3.68
C LEU A 72 -22.33 -2.90 -4.17
N LEU A 73 -21.76 -3.88 -3.49
CA LEU A 73 -21.89 -5.31 -3.81
C LEU A 73 -23.32 -5.86 -3.57
N LYS A 74 -24.15 -5.15 -2.79
CA LYS A 74 -25.57 -5.50 -2.57
C LYS A 74 -26.51 -4.89 -3.63
N MET A 75 -25.98 -4.11 -4.59
CA MET A 75 -26.78 -3.47 -5.63
C MET A 75 -27.10 -4.45 -6.78
N GLY A 76 -28.39 -4.72 -7.01
CA GLY A 76 -28.86 -5.52 -8.17
C GLY A 76 -28.58 -4.92 -9.56
N THR A 77 -28.03 -3.70 -9.62
CA THR A 77 -27.63 -3.00 -10.86
C THR A 77 -26.12 -3.08 -11.15
N LEU A 78 -25.34 -3.78 -10.32
CA LEU A 78 -23.90 -3.94 -10.48
C LEU A 78 -23.57 -4.90 -11.64
N THR A 79 -23.05 -4.36 -12.74
CA THR A 79 -22.73 -5.14 -13.96
C THR A 79 -21.35 -5.80 -13.93
N LYS A 80 -20.39 -5.24 -13.18
CA LYS A 80 -19.02 -5.76 -13.07
C LYS A 80 -18.36 -5.30 -11.77
N HIS A 81 -17.74 -6.24 -11.05
CA HIS A 81 -16.82 -5.96 -9.95
C HIS A 81 -15.38 -6.23 -10.42
N VAL A 82 -14.42 -5.39 -10.00
CA VAL A 82 -12.99 -5.55 -10.29
C VAL A 82 -12.21 -5.21 -9.04
N GLN A 83 -11.34 -6.12 -8.58
CA GLN A 83 -10.47 -5.92 -7.44
C GLN A 83 -9.04 -5.59 -7.91
N VAL A 84 -8.48 -4.49 -7.43
CA VAL A 84 -7.06 -4.17 -7.64
C VAL A 84 -6.24 -4.91 -6.58
N ILE A 85 -5.55 -5.97 -6.99
CA ILE A 85 -4.77 -6.82 -6.08
C ILE A 85 -3.34 -6.27 -5.87
N GLY A 86 -2.77 -5.64 -6.90
CA GLY A 86 -1.39 -5.18 -6.95
C GLY A 86 -0.64 -5.73 -8.17
N PHE A 87 0.68 -5.57 -8.20
CA PHE A 87 1.54 -6.02 -9.31
C PHE A 87 2.01 -7.47 -9.16
N SER A 88 2.03 -8.20 -10.27
CA SER A 88 2.82 -9.43 -10.47
C SER A 88 4.34 -9.17 -10.43
N LYS A 89 5.16 -10.22 -10.36
CA LYS A 89 6.64 -10.09 -10.37
C LYS A 89 7.17 -9.54 -11.70
N GLU A 90 6.43 -9.81 -12.75
CA GLU A 90 6.62 -9.39 -14.13
C GLU A 90 6.32 -7.90 -14.25
N GLU A 91 5.17 -7.44 -13.74
CA GLU A 91 4.81 -6.02 -13.68
C GLU A 91 5.73 -5.21 -12.77
N ILE A 92 6.15 -5.73 -11.62
CA ILE A 92 7.19 -5.10 -10.78
C ILE A 92 8.45 -4.82 -11.60
N SER A 93 8.88 -5.80 -12.41
CA SER A 93 10.06 -5.66 -13.28
C SER A 93 9.85 -4.59 -14.37
N ILE A 94 8.66 -4.54 -14.98
CA ILE A 94 8.27 -3.52 -15.96
C ILE A 94 8.28 -2.12 -15.34
N VAL A 95 7.66 -1.94 -14.17
CA VAL A 95 7.58 -0.67 -13.45
C VAL A 95 8.97 -0.17 -13.05
N ILE A 96 9.86 -1.07 -12.58
CA ILE A 96 11.28 -0.75 -12.32
C ILE A 96 11.96 -0.21 -13.58
N ILE A 97 11.82 -0.90 -14.72
CA ILE A 97 12.43 -0.48 -15.98
C ILE A 97 11.88 0.88 -16.43
N GLN A 98 10.57 1.07 -16.46
CA GLN A 98 9.92 2.31 -16.91
C GLN A 98 10.18 3.51 -15.99
N THR A 99 10.36 3.28 -14.69
CA THR A 99 10.64 4.36 -13.71
C THR A 99 12.10 4.81 -13.74
N ILE A 100 13.03 3.88 -14.01
CA ILE A 100 14.48 4.17 -13.99
C ILE A 100 14.98 4.58 -15.39
N GLN A 101 14.64 3.83 -16.44
CA GLN A 101 15.08 4.11 -17.81
C GLN A 101 14.16 5.14 -18.48
N LYS A 102 14.65 6.38 -18.57
CA LYS A 102 13.93 7.54 -19.12
C LYS A 102 13.77 7.50 -20.64
N ASP A 103 14.68 6.82 -21.34
CA ASP A 103 14.54 6.58 -22.78
C ASP A 103 13.51 5.47 -23.00
N LYS A 104 12.34 5.85 -23.55
CA LYS A 104 11.22 4.93 -23.78
C LYS A 104 11.57 3.77 -24.72
N LYS A 105 12.51 3.95 -25.65
CA LYS A 105 12.93 2.87 -26.57
C LYS A 105 13.84 1.89 -25.84
N LEU A 106 14.84 2.38 -25.11
CA LEU A 106 15.71 1.52 -24.30
C LEU A 106 14.92 0.78 -23.21
N ALA A 107 13.91 1.43 -22.62
CA ALA A 107 13.00 0.81 -21.66
C ALA A 107 12.18 -0.33 -22.30
N GLN A 108 11.62 -0.12 -23.50
CA GLN A 108 10.87 -1.18 -24.18
C GLN A 108 11.77 -2.35 -24.59
N GLU A 109 12.96 -2.09 -25.14
CA GLU A 109 13.96 -3.11 -25.47
C GLU A 109 14.34 -3.98 -24.24
N LEU A 110 14.42 -3.37 -23.04
CA LEU A 110 14.64 -4.10 -21.79
C LEU A 110 13.43 -4.94 -21.37
N ILE A 111 12.21 -4.44 -21.55
CA ILE A 111 10.97 -5.16 -21.24
C ILE A 111 10.86 -6.39 -22.16
N ASP A 112 11.03 -6.21 -23.47
CA ASP A 112 10.98 -7.29 -24.46
C ASP A 112 12.04 -8.36 -24.17
N HIS A 113 13.26 -7.93 -23.81
CA HIS A 113 14.34 -8.84 -23.38
C HIS A 113 14.05 -9.54 -22.05
N ASN A 114 13.35 -8.91 -21.10
CA ASN A 114 12.94 -9.53 -19.83
C ASN A 114 11.78 -10.51 -20.03
N THR A 115 10.84 -10.23 -20.92
CA THR A 115 9.70 -11.10 -21.25
C THR A 115 10.14 -12.34 -22.04
N THR A 116 11.17 -12.22 -22.88
CA THR A 116 11.78 -13.36 -23.60
C THR A 116 12.81 -14.14 -22.77
N TRP A 117 13.15 -13.67 -21.56
CA TRP A 117 14.08 -14.32 -20.64
C TRP A 117 13.38 -15.49 -19.92
N ASN A 118 13.29 -16.65 -20.58
CA ASN A 118 12.88 -17.89 -19.92
C ASN A 118 13.83 -18.19 -18.73
N GLY A 119 13.27 -18.41 -17.53
CA GLY A 119 13.95 -18.37 -16.22
C GLY A 119 15.02 -19.44 -15.92
N TYR A 120 15.66 -20.03 -16.93
CA TYR A 120 16.76 -20.98 -16.80
C TYR A 120 18.11 -20.34 -16.41
N LYS A 121 18.22 -19.00 -16.45
CA LYS A 121 19.36 -18.24 -15.91
C LYS A 121 19.01 -17.74 -14.52
N SER A 122 19.99 -17.62 -13.62
CA SER A 122 19.78 -17.04 -12.29
C SER A 122 19.60 -15.51 -12.31
N HIS A 123 20.25 -14.82 -13.25
CA HIS A 123 20.26 -13.36 -13.31
C HIS A 123 19.80 -12.83 -14.67
N PHE A 124 19.06 -11.71 -14.62
CA PHE A 124 18.73 -10.88 -15.77
C PHE A 124 19.95 -10.01 -16.14
N THR A 125 20.15 -9.72 -17.42
CA THR A 125 21.35 -9.03 -17.94
C THR A 125 20.96 -8.15 -19.12
N THR A 126 21.67 -7.04 -19.35
CA THR A 126 21.51 -6.23 -20.58
C THR A 126 22.85 -5.90 -21.23
N THR A 127 22.84 -5.80 -22.56
CA THR A 127 23.95 -5.30 -23.38
C THR A 127 23.94 -3.78 -23.51
N GLN A 128 22.86 -3.09 -23.11
CA GLN A 128 22.77 -1.64 -23.14
C GLN A 128 23.77 -1.00 -22.16
N SER A 129 24.58 -0.05 -22.65
CA SER A 129 25.59 0.66 -21.85
C SER A 129 25.04 1.81 -21.00
N SER A 130 23.74 2.10 -21.07
CA SER A 130 23.10 3.17 -20.29
C SER A 130 23.11 2.85 -18.80
N LYS A 131 23.52 3.83 -17.98
CA LYS A 131 23.56 3.70 -16.51
C LYS A 131 22.19 3.34 -15.94
N ASP A 132 21.13 3.96 -16.46
CA ASP A 132 19.76 3.75 -16.03
C ASP A 132 19.31 2.30 -16.36
N SER A 133 19.69 1.76 -17.52
CA SER A 133 19.43 0.35 -17.88
C SER A 133 20.14 -0.64 -16.95
N GLN A 134 21.43 -0.42 -16.67
CA GLN A 134 22.20 -1.27 -15.77
C GLN A 134 21.67 -1.19 -14.32
N LEU A 135 21.24 0.00 -13.89
CA LEU A 135 20.64 0.22 -12.57
C LEU A 135 19.31 -0.52 -12.40
N ALA A 136 18.43 -0.48 -13.41
CA ALA A 136 17.17 -1.22 -13.42
C ALA A 136 17.37 -2.74 -13.41
N VAL A 137 18.27 -3.24 -14.26
CA VAL A 137 18.66 -4.66 -14.30
C VAL A 137 19.22 -5.12 -12.96
N LYS A 138 20.06 -4.30 -12.31
CA LYS A 138 20.59 -4.61 -10.98
C LYS A 138 19.47 -4.64 -9.93
N LEU A 139 18.53 -3.70 -9.91
CA LEU A 139 17.41 -3.71 -8.95
C LEU A 139 16.54 -4.97 -9.08
N ILE A 140 16.24 -5.38 -10.32
CA ILE A 140 15.47 -6.62 -10.59
C ILE A 140 16.21 -7.85 -10.03
N ASN A 141 17.54 -7.92 -10.15
CA ASN A 141 18.34 -9.01 -9.59
C ASN A 141 18.46 -8.94 -8.06
N ASP A 142 18.70 -7.75 -7.50
CA ASP A 142 18.81 -7.53 -6.05
C ASP A 142 17.48 -7.90 -5.36
N LEU A 143 16.32 -7.63 -5.98
CA LEU A 143 15.00 -8.06 -5.50
C LEU A 143 14.73 -9.56 -5.65
N LYS A 144 15.29 -10.23 -6.67
CA LYS A 144 15.23 -11.71 -6.78
C LYS A 144 15.96 -12.40 -5.61
N VAL A 145 16.95 -11.73 -5.01
CA VAL A 145 17.61 -12.17 -3.76
C VAL A 145 16.78 -11.72 -2.54
N ARG A 146 16.47 -10.42 -2.45
CA ARG A 146 15.69 -9.78 -1.38
C ARG A 146 14.18 -10.01 -1.55
N ASN A 147 13.77 -11.27 -1.41
CA ASN A 147 12.36 -11.68 -1.46
C ASN A 147 11.53 -11.03 -0.34
N ASP A 148 12.15 -10.65 0.78
CA ASP A 148 11.56 -9.86 1.86
C ASP A 148 11.12 -8.46 1.40
N VAL A 149 11.86 -7.85 0.45
CA VAL A 149 11.49 -6.55 -0.15
C VAL A 149 10.59 -6.78 -1.38
N GLN A 150 10.91 -7.74 -2.25
CA GLN A 150 10.11 -8.05 -3.45
C GLN A 150 8.66 -8.41 -3.10
N SER A 151 8.43 -9.14 -2.01
CA SER A 151 7.09 -9.51 -1.55
C SER A 151 6.23 -8.33 -1.08
N LEU A 152 6.81 -7.14 -0.89
CA LEU A 152 6.08 -5.90 -0.58
C LEU A 152 5.85 -5.03 -1.82
N CYS A 153 6.69 -5.18 -2.86
CA CYS A 153 6.58 -4.44 -4.12
C CYS A 153 5.32 -4.75 -4.95
N TYR A 154 4.48 -5.72 -4.55
CA TYR A 154 3.16 -5.89 -5.17
C TYR A 154 2.26 -4.67 -4.91
N ILE A 155 2.48 -3.94 -3.81
CA ILE A 155 1.81 -2.67 -3.53
C ILE A 155 2.50 -1.57 -4.38
N PRO A 156 1.80 -0.89 -5.31
CA PRO A 156 2.44 0.05 -6.24
C PRO A 156 3.19 1.20 -5.57
N LEU A 157 2.66 1.69 -4.44
CA LEU A 157 3.33 2.71 -3.65
C LEU A 157 4.66 2.19 -3.08
N VAL A 158 4.69 1.00 -2.48
CA VAL A 158 5.91 0.43 -1.90
C VAL A 158 6.95 0.10 -2.98
N CYS A 159 6.52 -0.39 -4.16
CA CYS A 159 7.41 -0.52 -5.32
C CYS A 159 8.07 0.82 -5.67
N SER A 160 7.28 1.90 -5.70
CA SER A 160 7.76 3.26 -5.96
C SER A 160 8.71 3.78 -4.86
N MET A 161 8.47 3.45 -3.58
CA MET A 161 9.39 3.73 -2.47
C MET A 161 10.74 3.03 -2.67
N VAL A 162 10.71 1.73 -2.99
CA VAL A 162 11.90 0.90 -3.21
C VAL A 162 12.74 1.43 -4.37
N ILE A 163 12.12 1.76 -5.51
CA ILE A 163 12.81 2.36 -6.65
C ILE A 163 13.42 3.71 -6.28
N LEU A 164 12.67 4.57 -5.57
CA LEU A 164 13.16 5.88 -5.15
C LEU A 164 14.38 5.78 -4.22
N VAL A 165 14.30 4.95 -3.18
CA VAL A 165 15.41 4.76 -2.23
C VAL A 165 16.62 4.15 -2.93
N TYR A 166 16.43 3.07 -3.69
CA TYR A 166 17.52 2.40 -4.41
C TYR A 166 18.28 3.35 -5.35
N CYS A 167 17.55 4.18 -6.12
CA CYS A 167 18.14 5.20 -6.99
C CYS A 167 18.85 6.35 -6.26
N LYS A 168 18.61 6.51 -4.95
CA LYS A 168 19.28 7.51 -4.10
C LYS A 168 20.49 6.94 -3.37
N GLU A 169 20.40 5.72 -2.87
CA GLU A 169 21.46 5.01 -2.15
C GLU A 169 22.47 4.36 -3.12
N GLY A 170 22.84 5.07 -4.19
CA GLY A 170 23.85 4.65 -5.17
C GLY A 170 23.51 3.38 -5.99
N GLY A 171 22.26 2.92 -5.97
CA GLY A 171 21.85 1.64 -6.54
C GLY A 171 22.10 0.46 -5.62
N HIS A 172 21.83 0.59 -4.32
CA HIS A 172 21.90 -0.51 -3.35
C HIS A 172 20.61 -0.57 -2.52
N LEU A 173 20.08 -1.78 -2.26
CA LEU A 173 18.96 -1.97 -1.34
C LEU A 173 19.46 -1.89 0.12
N PRO A 174 18.83 -1.09 1.00
CA PRO A 174 19.14 -1.07 2.43
C PRO A 174 19.00 -2.46 3.08
N THR A 175 19.85 -2.77 4.05
CA THR A 175 19.97 -4.12 4.62
C THR A 175 18.69 -4.55 5.34
N THR A 176 18.05 -3.66 6.10
CA THR A 176 16.80 -3.95 6.82
C THR A 176 15.60 -3.19 6.26
N LEU A 177 14.40 -3.70 6.51
CA LEU A 177 13.15 -3.01 6.16
C LEU A 177 13.04 -1.65 6.89
N THR A 178 13.51 -1.57 8.14
CA THR A 178 13.60 -0.32 8.89
C THR A 178 14.47 0.72 8.19
N GLN A 179 15.64 0.35 7.68
CA GLN A 179 16.52 1.26 6.94
C GLN A 179 15.89 1.71 5.61
N LEU A 180 15.13 0.83 4.93
CA LEU A 180 14.39 1.19 3.73
C LEU A 180 13.35 2.29 4.01
N TYR A 181 12.59 2.16 5.11
CA TYR A 181 11.60 3.17 5.50
C TYR A 181 12.23 4.43 6.09
N GLU A 182 13.29 4.34 6.91
CA GLU A 182 14.03 5.53 7.37
C GLU A 182 14.52 6.35 6.18
N ASN A 183 15.15 5.69 5.19
CA ASN A 183 15.58 6.35 3.97
C ASN A 183 14.39 6.91 3.17
N PHE A 184 13.27 6.19 3.02
CA PHE A 184 12.10 6.71 2.30
C PHE A 184 11.53 7.99 2.95
N ILE A 185 11.37 8.00 4.29
CA ILE A 185 10.91 9.16 5.04
C ILE A 185 11.92 10.32 4.87
N LEU A 186 13.22 10.06 5.01
CA LEU A 186 14.28 11.05 4.82
C LEU A 186 14.30 11.63 3.39
N GLN A 187 14.16 10.80 2.35
CA GLN A 187 14.06 11.28 0.96
C GLN A 187 12.78 12.09 0.72
N THR A 188 11.70 11.79 1.45
CA THR A 188 10.43 12.53 1.39
C THR A 188 10.55 13.90 2.05
N ILE A 189 11.14 13.98 3.25
CA ILE A 189 11.46 15.25 3.91
C ILE A 189 12.43 16.08 3.05
N ARG A 190 13.50 15.46 2.51
CA ARG A 190 14.43 16.10 1.56
C ARG A 190 13.70 16.66 0.32
N ARG A 191 12.67 15.97 -0.19
CA ARG A 191 11.85 16.44 -1.32
C ARG A 191 10.95 17.61 -0.92
N HIS A 192 10.33 17.55 0.26
CA HIS A 192 9.51 18.63 0.81
C HIS A 192 10.34 19.90 1.05
N VAL A 193 11.42 19.85 1.84
CA VAL A 193 12.19 21.07 2.18
C VAL A 193 12.81 21.75 0.95
N LYS A 194 13.10 20.98 -0.12
CA LYS A 194 13.54 21.53 -1.41
C LYS A 194 12.47 22.41 -2.08
N ARG A 195 11.17 22.20 -1.83
CA ARG A 195 10.08 23.07 -2.32
C ARG A 195 10.07 24.42 -1.60
N HIS A 196 10.63 24.51 -0.40
CA HIS A 196 10.73 25.70 0.45
C HIS A 196 12.18 26.27 0.42
N ASP A 197 12.88 26.08 -0.71
CA ASP A 197 14.25 26.55 -1.00
C ASP A 197 15.37 26.16 -0.01
N ILE A 198 15.10 25.26 0.94
CA ILE A 198 16.11 24.71 1.85
C ILE A 198 16.94 23.65 1.10
N ASN A 199 18.27 23.75 1.20
CA ASN A 199 19.20 22.79 0.59
C ASN A 199 19.00 21.37 1.19
N PRO A 200 18.50 20.37 0.43
CA PRO A 200 18.19 19.05 0.97
C PRO A 200 19.43 18.23 1.31
N HIS A 201 20.61 18.59 0.82
CA HIS A 201 21.85 17.85 1.03
C HIS A 201 22.41 17.97 2.47
N ILE A 202 21.87 18.88 3.29
CA ILE A 202 22.27 19.02 4.71
C ILE A 202 21.64 17.94 5.61
N LEU A 203 20.54 17.32 5.18
CA LEU A 203 19.79 16.36 5.99
C LEU A 203 20.44 14.97 5.89
N GLY A 204 21.33 14.63 6.82
CA GLY A 204 22.09 13.38 6.81
C GLY A 204 21.26 12.12 7.12
N SER A 205 20.49 12.14 8.22
CA SER A 205 19.59 11.07 8.68
C SER A 205 18.41 11.66 9.45
N LEU A 206 17.41 10.84 9.84
CA LEU A 206 16.29 11.32 10.67
C LEU A 206 16.73 11.68 12.10
N SER A 207 17.80 11.06 12.62
CA SER A 207 18.33 11.38 13.96
C SER A 207 19.21 12.64 14.01
N PHE A 208 19.65 13.17 12.86
CA PHE A 208 20.46 14.40 12.77
C PHE A 208 19.77 15.52 11.95
N LEU A 209 18.44 15.60 12.02
CA LEU A 209 17.69 16.71 11.44
C LEU A 209 17.93 18.02 12.22
N PRO A 210 17.98 19.19 11.56
CA PRO A 210 17.92 20.49 12.23
C PRO A 210 16.71 20.60 13.17
N SER A 211 16.83 21.35 14.26
CA SER A 211 15.76 21.53 15.26
C SER A 211 14.42 21.99 14.67
N GLN A 212 14.48 22.82 13.62
CA GLN A 212 13.35 23.29 12.81
C GLN A 212 12.53 22.17 12.16
N LEU A 213 13.11 20.99 11.93
CA LEU A 213 12.45 19.80 11.34
C LEU A 213 12.32 18.65 12.33
N ALA A 214 13.29 18.52 13.26
CA ALA A 214 13.30 17.46 14.26
C ALA A 214 12.12 17.57 15.24
N LYS A 215 11.76 18.78 15.68
CA LYS A 215 10.58 19.00 16.53
C LYS A 215 9.27 18.69 15.77
N PRO A 216 9.02 19.24 14.56
CA PRO A 216 7.90 18.82 13.71
C PRO A 216 7.79 17.31 13.53
N LEU A 217 8.89 16.63 13.19
CA LEU A 217 8.88 15.17 13.02
C LEU A 217 8.53 14.45 14.33
N GLN A 218 9.08 14.88 15.48
CA GLN A 218 8.75 14.28 16.78
C GLN A 218 7.26 14.42 17.12
N GLU A 219 6.65 15.57 16.85
CA GLU A 219 5.22 15.82 17.05
C GLU A 219 4.37 14.93 16.12
N MET A 220 4.74 14.82 14.83
CA MET A 220 4.08 13.90 13.88
C MET A 220 4.20 12.44 14.29
N CYS A 221 5.37 12.00 14.79
CA CYS A 221 5.59 10.64 15.27
C CYS A 221 4.75 10.34 16.53
N GLN A 222 4.53 11.32 17.42
CA GLN A 222 3.62 11.18 18.56
C GLN A 222 2.17 11.04 18.11
N THR A 223 1.74 11.84 17.14
CA THR A 223 0.40 11.71 16.52
C THR A 223 0.22 10.35 15.87
N ALA A 224 1.21 9.87 15.10
CA ALA A 224 1.20 8.56 14.46
C ALA A 224 1.07 7.39 15.46
N TYR A 225 1.79 7.45 16.58
CA TYR A 225 1.64 6.49 17.68
C TYR A 225 0.23 6.54 18.28
N THR A 226 -0.27 7.74 18.59
CA THR A 226 -1.54 7.94 19.27
C THR A 226 -2.72 7.51 18.39
N SER A 227 -2.64 7.73 17.08
CA SER A 227 -3.66 7.28 16.13
C SER A 227 -3.60 5.78 15.88
N LEU A 228 -2.41 5.16 15.85
CA LEU A 228 -2.28 3.70 15.75
C LEU A 228 -2.87 3.01 16.99
N ALA A 229 -2.58 3.50 18.20
CA ALA A 229 -3.14 2.99 19.46
C ALA A 229 -4.67 3.14 19.56
N ASN A 230 -5.23 4.16 18.88
CA ASN A 230 -6.67 4.42 18.83
C ASN A 230 -7.34 3.90 17.53
N THR A 231 -6.66 3.03 16.76
CA THR A 231 -7.12 2.49 15.46
C THR A 231 -7.67 3.54 14.48
N THR A 232 -7.12 4.76 14.56
CA THR A 232 -7.56 5.95 13.85
C THR A 232 -6.65 6.20 12.64
N MET A 233 -7.25 6.50 11.48
CA MET A 233 -6.54 6.69 10.21
C MET A 233 -6.65 8.10 9.64
N THR A 234 -7.63 8.89 10.08
CA THR A 234 -7.93 10.24 9.60
C THR A 234 -7.98 11.23 10.77
N PHE A 235 -7.63 12.48 10.51
CA PHE A 235 -7.53 13.55 11.50
C PHE A 235 -8.32 14.78 11.05
N SER A 236 -9.00 15.46 11.96
CA SER A 236 -9.52 16.81 11.71
C SER A 236 -8.46 17.88 11.96
N SER A 237 -8.66 19.07 11.38
CA SER A 237 -7.79 20.24 11.61
C SER A 237 -7.61 20.57 13.11
N HIS A 238 -8.65 20.38 13.94
CA HIS A 238 -8.55 20.54 15.40
C HIS A 238 -7.63 19.49 16.06
N GLN A 239 -7.68 18.22 15.63
CA GLN A 239 -6.77 17.19 16.15
C GLN A 239 -5.31 17.46 15.79
N LEU A 240 -5.06 18.12 14.66
CA LEU A 240 -3.72 18.56 14.23
C LEU A 240 -3.34 19.97 14.72
N GLN A 241 -4.24 20.67 15.43
CA GLN A 241 -4.01 22.06 15.87
C GLN A 241 -2.84 22.17 16.85
N SER A 242 -2.57 21.11 17.63
CA SER A 242 -1.46 20.99 18.58
C SER A 242 -0.08 20.85 17.93
N LEU A 243 -0.01 20.52 16.63
CA LEU A 243 1.24 20.45 15.88
C LEU A 243 1.80 21.88 15.65
N SER A 244 3.12 22.03 15.70
CA SER A 244 3.75 23.32 15.46
C SER A 244 3.54 23.81 14.02
N GLU A 245 3.64 25.13 13.79
CA GLU A 245 3.36 25.74 12.48
C GLU A 245 4.29 25.22 11.37
N ALA A 246 5.54 24.88 11.72
CA ALA A 246 6.49 24.21 10.83
C ALA A 246 6.12 22.75 10.46
N VAL A 247 5.08 22.16 11.08
CA VAL A 247 4.45 20.93 10.61
C VAL A 247 3.33 21.23 9.60
N LYS A 248 2.62 22.34 9.78
CA LYS A 248 1.39 22.65 9.02
C LYS A 248 1.68 23.07 7.57
N GLU A 249 2.91 23.47 7.26
CA GLU A 249 3.40 23.56 5.88
C GLU A 249 3.61 22.15 5.26
N ASP A 250 2.64 21.67 4.47
CA ASP A 250 2.73 20.43 3.65
C ASP A 250 3.05 19.14 4.45
N TYR A 251 2.97 19.16 5.80
CA TYR A 251 3.17 18.01 6.69
C TYR A 251 4.46 17.22 6.40
N LEU A 252 5.56 17.95 6.16
CA LEU A 252 6.86 17.41 5.73
C LEU A 252 6.80 16.53 4.46
N GLY A 253 5.71 16.61 3.70
CA GLY A 253 5.38 15.75 2.57
C GLY A 253 4.96 14.32 2.96
N LEU A 254 4.59 14.07 4.22
CA LEU A 254 4.29 12.74 4.79
C LEU A 254 2.78 12.45 4.98
N MET A 255 1.93 13.47 4.91
CA MET A 255 0.47 13.37 4.99
C MET A 255 -0.19 13.92 3.72
N THR A 256 -1.46 13.59 3.52
CA THR A 256 -2.34 14.18 2.50
C THR A 256 -3.57 14.81 3.15
N THR A 257 -4.07 15.88 2.54
CA THR A 257 -5.35 16.52 2.90
C THR A 257 -6.43 16.07 1.92
N PHE A 258 -7.65 15.88 2.41
CA PHE A 258 -8.86 15.68 1.61
C PHE A 258 -10.06 16.29 2.37
N THR A 259 -11.10 16.73 1.67
CA THR A 259 -12.22 17.45 2.29
C THR A 259 -13.42 16.52 2.45
N GLU A 260 -14.00 16.45 3.66
CA GLU A 260 -15.07 15.53 4.04
C GLU A 260 -16.14 16.31 4.85
N TYR A 261 -17.35 16.46 4.30
CA TYR A 261 -18.44 17.33 4.83
C TYR A 261 -18.02 18.81 4.99
N ASP A 262 -17.32 19.33 3.97
CA ASP A 262 -16.78 20.70 3.95
C ASP A 262 -15.73 20.98 5.06
N GLU A 263 -15.28 19.96 5.79
CA GLU A 263 -14.13 20.02 6.70
C GLU A 263 -12.88 19.38 6.06
N ASP A 264 -11.73 20.06 6.15
CA ASP A 264 -10.46 19.44 5.80
C ASP A 264 -10.06 18.36 6.81
N LYS A 265 -9.87 17.15 6.27
CA LYS A 265 -9.33 15.98 6.94
C LYS A 265 -7.93 15.69 6.42
N TYR A 266 -7.14 15.01 7.24
CA TYR A 266 -5.78 14.64 6.91
C TYR A 266 -5.57 13.14 7.17
N GLN A 267 -4.68 12.49 6.42
CA GLN A 267 -4.24 11.11 6.66
C GLN A 267 -2.75 10.97 6.34
N PHE A 268 -2.05 10.00 6.93
CA PHE A 268 -0.68 9.67 6.49
C PHE A 268 -0.72 9.06 5.08
N LEU A 269 0.34 9.30 4.29
CA LEU A 269 0.45 8.80 2.90
C LEU A 269 0.24 7.28 2.74
N HIS A 270 0.47 6.50 3.81
CA HIS A 270 0.18 5.06 3.88
C HIS A 270 0.17 4.61 5.36
N LEU A 271 -0.57 3.55 5.70
CA LEU A 271 -0.53 2.95 7.05
C LEU A 271 0.91 2.62 7.48
N ILE A 272 1.72 2.04 6.60
CA ILE A 272 3.12 1.69 6.93
C ILE A 272 4.02 2.89 7.25
N ILE A 273 3.65 4.10 6.82
CA ILE A 273 4.32 5.34 7.20
C ILE A 273 3.90 5.71 8.64
N GLN A 274 2.62 5.61 8.97
CA GLN A 274 2.13 5.77 10.36
C GLN A 274 2.76 4.74 11.30
N GLU A 275 2.83 3.46 10.91
CA GLU A 275 3.49 2.38 11.68
C GLU A 275 4.98 2.67 11.92
N PHE A 276 5.71 3.15 10.91
CA PHE A 276 7.12 3.52 11.06
C PHE A 276 7.31 4.76 11.95
N LEU A 277 6.49 5.81 11.78
CA LEU A 277 6.57 7.03 12.59
C LEU A 277 6.15 6.77 14.05
N ALA A 278 5.15 5.92 14.28
CA ALA A 278 4.80 5.40 15.60
C ALA A 278 5.97 4.62 16.23
N ALA A 279 6.62 3.76 15.46
CA ALA A 279 7.80 3.00 15.91
C ALA A 279 8.99 3.91 16.25
N TRP A 280 9.21 4.96 15.45
CA TRP A 280 10.21 5.99 15.72
C TRP A 280 9.93 6.74 17.01
N TRP A 281 8.65 6.98 17.34
CA TRP A 281 8.27 7.56 18.62
C TRP A 281 8.53 6.61 19.78
N ILE A 282 8.11 5.33 19.68
CA ILE A 282 8.30 4.31 20.73
C ILE A 282 9.79 4.12 21.02
N ALA A 283 10.63 3.94 19.98
CA ALA A 283 12.07 3.72 20.12
C ALA A 283 12.84 4.89 20.74
N LYS A 284 12.24 6.10 20.80
CA LYS A 284 12.80 7.27 21.51
C LYS A 284 12.35 7.36 22.98
N HIS A 285 11.46 6.48 23.45
CA HIS A 285 10.88 6.47 24.80
C HIS A 285 10.99 5.07 25.43
N GLU A 286 12.19 4.74 25.95
CA GLU A 286 12.59 3.47 26.58
C GLU A 286 11.48 2.77 27.39
N LYS A 287 10.96 3.39 28.46
CA LYS A 287 9.87 2.82 29.28
C LYS A 287 8.65 2.36 28.48
N LYS A 288 8.30 3.13 27.44
CA LYS A 288 7.18 2.82 26.55
C LYS A 288 7.53 1.75 25.50
N THR A 289 8.80 1.46 25.26
CA THR A 289 9.20 0.29 24.46
C THR A 289 8.89 -1.00 25.20
N GLU A 290 9.05 -1.06 26.54
CA GLU A 290 8.59 -2.22 27.32
C GLU A 290 7.07 -2.33 27.36
N GLU A 291 6.37 -1.25 27.73
CA GLU A 291 4.90 -1.22 27.82
C GLU A 291 4.24 -1.62 26.48
N VAL A 292 4.65 -1.01 25.36
CA VAL A 292 4.03 -1.27 24.05
C VAL A 292 4.36 -2.68 23.53
N PHE A 293 5.56 -3.22 23.77
CA PHE A 293 5.82 -4.62 23.43
C PHE A 293 4.98 -5.58 24.27
N LYS A 294 4.79 -5.30 25.56
CA LYS A 294 4.01 -6.14 26.46
C LYS A 294 2.53 -6.15 26.10
N ASP A 295 1.95 -4.97 25.88
CA ASP A 295 0.51 -4.82 25.74
C ASP A 295 0.01 -5.07 24.31
N HIS A 296 0.90 -5.02 23.30
CA HIS A 296 0.57 -5.23 21.88
C HIS A 296 1.34 -6.38 21.19
N PHE A 297 2.00 -7.30 21.91
CA PHE A 297 2.80 -8.38 21.25
C PHE A 297 1.97 -9.23 20.28
N ASP A 298 0.79 -9.65 20.72
CA ASP A 298 -0.15 -10.48 19.97
C ASP A 298 -1.18 -9.64 19.18
N ASP A 299 -0.97 -8.32 19.08
CA ASP A 299 -1.81 -7.40 18.32
C ASP A 299 -1.33 -7.29 16.87
N ASP A 300 -2.10 -7.91 15.97
CA ASP A 300 -1.81 -7.93 14.53
C ASP A 300 -1.83 -6.53 13.87
N HIS A 301 -2.47 -5.53 14.49
CA HIS A 301 -2.42 -4.12 14.06
C HIS A 301 -1.06 -3.48 14.36
N PHE A 302 -0.46 -3.83 15.50
CA PHE A 302 0.85 -3.32 15.92
C PHE A 302 2.04 -4.12 15.38
N ARG A 303 1.81 -5.33 14.87
CA ARG A 303 2.84 -6.26 14.37
C ARG A 303 3.88 -5.64 13.43
N MET A 304 3.51 -4.71 12.55
CA MET A 304 4.46 -4.00 11.68
C MET A 304 5.19 -2.86 12.40
N CYS A 305 4.50 -2.12 13.28
CA CYS A 305 5.12 -1.13 14.16
C CYS A 305 6.20 -1.77 15.06
N LEU A 306 5.89 -2.88 15.73
CA LEU A 306 6.84 -3.62 16.59
C LEU A 306 8.07 -4.11 15.81
N ARG A 307 7.91 -4.58 14.56
CA ARG A 307 9.03 -4.92 13.68
C ARG A 307 9.95 -3.73 13.40
N PHE A 308 9.38 -2.53 13.21
CA PHE A 308 10.18 -1.32 13.07
C PHE A 308 10.88 -0.94 14.37
N VAL A 309 10.21 -0.97 15.53
CA VAL A 309 10.85 -0.67 16.84
C VAL A 309 12.03 -1.61 17.11
N ALA A 310 11.84 -2.91 16.89
CA ALA A 310 12.90 -3.91 16.99
C ALA A 310 14.11 -3.59 16.10
N GLY A 311 13.88 -3.14 14.86
CA GLY A 311 14.95 -2.74 13.94
C GLY A 311 15.61 -1.39 14.27
N LEU A 312 14.86 -0.44 14.84
CA LEU A 312 15.34 0.88 15.27
C LEU A 312 16.17 0.84 16.55
N THR A 313 15.87 -0.12 17.42
CA THR A 313 16.58 -0.39 18.69
C THR A 313 17.59 -1.53 18.57
N HIS A 314 17.85 -2.00 17.35
CA HIS A 314 18.80 -3.07 17.00
C HIS A 314 18.67 -4.38 17.82
N LEU A 315 17.48 -4.65 18.36
CA LEU A 315 17.20 -5.74 19.33
C LEU A 315 18.03 -5.66 20.64
N GLU A 316 18.53 -4.49 21.02
CA GLU A 316 19.37 -4.30 22.22
C GLU A 316 18.58 -4.09 23.52
N HIS A 317 17.28 -3.73 23.43
CA HIS A 317 16.44 -3.42 24.60
C HIS A 317 16.06 -4.68 25.41
N GLU A 318 16.16 -4.63 26.74
CA GLU A 318 15.99 -5.80 27.62
C GLU A 318 14.62 -6.47 27.50
N SER A 319 13.56 -5.70 27.21
CA SER A 319 12.19 -6.22 27.04
C SER A 319 12.08 -7.29 25.95
N TYR A 320 13.01 -7.37 24.99
CA TYR A 320 13.03 -8.40 23.94
C TYR A 320 13.43 -9.79 24.45
N GLN A 321 14.21 -9.86 25.52
CA GLN A 321 14.74 -11.13 26.04
C GLN A 321 13.60 -12.10 26.40
N GLN A 322 12.48 -11.60 26.94
CA GLN A 322 11.34 -12.44 27.32
C GLN A 322 10.59 -13.07 26.14
N TYR A 323 10.81 -12.61 24.91
CA TYR A 323 10.18 -13.13 23.69
C TYR A 323 11.12 -14.07 22.95
N PHE A 324 12.38 -13.68 22.76
CA PHE A 324 13.37 -14.49 22.03
C PHE A 324 13.98 -15.61 22.88
N ASN A 325 14.18 -15.42 24.20
CA ASN A 325 14.79 -16.44 25.05
C ASN A 325 13.77 -17.48 25.58
N LYS A 326 12.45 -17.27 25.39
CA LYS A 326 11.40 -18.18 25.88
C LYS A 326 11.24 -19.46 25.06
N GLN A 327 11.91 -19.60 23.92
CA GLN A 327 11.87 -20.83 23.13
C GLN A 327 13.27 -21.29 22.72
N GLN A 328 13.63 -22.50 23.12
CA GLN A 328 14.45 -23.36 22.27
C GLN A 328 13.60 -23.73 21.04
N LEU A 329 13.55 -22.82 20.06
CA LEU A 329 13.10 -23.17 18.72
C LEU A 329 14.06 -24.24 18.18
N ASP A 330 13.59 -25.49 18.03
CA ASP A 330 14.33 -26.55 17.34
C ASP A 330 14.41 -26.19 15.85
N LEU A 331 15.38 -25.33 15.51
CA LEU A 331 15.65 -24.85 14.15
C LEU A 331 16.20 -25.95 13.22
N GLN A 332 16.02 -27.23 13.58
CA GLN A 332 16.02 -28.34 12.63
C GLN A 332 14.87 -28.19 11.64
N CYS A 333 15.09 -27.35 10.63
CA CYS A 333 14.31 -27.33 9.39
C CYS A 333 14.47 -28.69 8.66
N LYS A 334 13.69 -29.67 9.11
CA LYS A 334 13.66 -31.04 8.60
C LYS A 334 13.11 -31.03 7.18
N ARG A 335 14.02 -30.97 6.20
CA ARG A 335 13.74 -31.09 4.76
C ARG A 335 13.11 -32.46 4.43
N LYS A 336 11.82 -32.62 4.72
CA LYS A 336 10.94 -33.54 4.00
C LYS A 336 10.38 -32.81 2.77
N PRO A 337 10.39 -33.40 1.56
CA PRO A 337 9.64 -32.85 0.45
C PRO A 337 8.14 -32.89 0.78
N LEU A 338 7.51 -31.72 0.86
CA LEU A 338 6.05 -31.64 0.86
C LEU A 338 5.57 -31.83 -0.58
N PHE A 339 5.28 -33.08 -0.94
CA PHE A 339 4.59 -33.39 -2.19
C PHE A 339 3.14 -32.92 -2.12
N GLY A 340 2.59 -32.46 -3.25
CA GLY A 340 1.15 -32.48 -3.48
C GLY A 340 0.31 -31.32 -2.92
N PHE A 341 0.90 -30.15 -2.66
CA PHE A 341 0.13 -28.91 -2.51
C PHE A 341 0.51 -27.92 -3.60
N GLU A 342 -0.46 -27.59 -4.45
CA GLU A 342 -0.42 -26.34 -5.22
C GLU A 342 -0.40 -25.16 -4.24
N THR A 343 0.43 -24.16 -4.51
CA THR A 343 0.56 -22.99 -3.63
C THR A 343 -0.63 -22.05 -3.81
N CYS A 344 -1.77 -22.40 -3.20
CA CYS A 344 -2.85 -21.46 -2.95
C CYS A 344 -2.29 -20.29 -2.11
N HIS A 345 -2.00 -19.18 -2.78
CA HIS A 345 -1.63 -17.92 -2.14
C HIS A 345 -2.85 -17.34 -1.40
N LEU A 346 -3.17 -17.86 -0.21
CA LEU A 346 -3.95 -17.12 0.76
C LEU A 346 -3.10 -15.95 1.27
N SER A 347 -3.27 -14.80 0.61
CA SER A 347 -2.92 -13.50 1.15
C SER A 347 -3.84 -13.19 2.34
N TYR A 348 -3.45 -13.64 3.54
CA TYR A 348 -4.18 -13.46 4.81
C TYR A 348 -4.46 -11.99 5.23
N PHE A 349 -4.20 -11.01 4.36
CA PHE A 349 -4.62 -9.61 4.51
C PHE A 349 -6.11 -9.36 4.26
N PHE A 350 -6.87 -10.36 3.78
CA PHE A 350 -8.31 -10.25 3.56
C PHE A 350 -9.12 -11.37 4.22
N GLN A 351 -9.26 -11.32 5.56
CA GLN A 351 -10.39 -11.95 6.25
C GLN A 351 -11.31 -10.86 6.78
N ASN A 352 -12.39 -10.58 6.04
CA ASN A 352 -13.47 -9.71 6.52
C ASN A 352 -14.35 -10.51 7.50
N PRO A 353 -14.51 -10.10 8.78
CA PRO A 353 -15.21 -10.91 9.79
C PRO A 353 -16.69 -11.22 9.48
N GLU A 354 -17.33 -10.46 8.59
CA GLU A 354 -18.78 -10.55 8.31
C GLU A 354 -19.20 -11.72 7.40
N ILE A 355 -18.27 -12.46 6.78
CA ILE A 355 -18.62 -13.65 5.99
C ILE A 355 -18.41 -14.92 6.83
N LYS A 356 -19.43 -15.24 7.63
CA LYS A 356 -19.62 -16.56 8.25
C LYS A 356 -20.99 -17.11 7.86
N SER A 357 -21.04 -18.42 7.65
CA SER A 357 -22.19 -19.18 7.12
C SER A 357 -22.50 -18.90 5.63
N HIS A 358 -22.91 -19.85 4.81
CA HIS A 358 -23.07 -21.30 5.01
C HIS A 358 -22.43 -22.06 3.83
N ASP A 359 -21.78 -23.18 4.11
CA ASP A 359 -21.78 -24.35 3.21
C ASP A 359 -21.58 -25.63 4.04
N HIS A 360 -22.50 -26.58 3.91
CA HIS A 360 -22.41 -27.91 4.52
C HIS A 360 -22.10 -28.93 3.43
N ILE A 361 -20.83 -29.33 3.32
CA ILE A 361 -20.43 -30.43 2.44
C ILE A 361 -20.53 -31.74 3.25
N SER A 362 -21.44 -32.62 2.84
CA SER A 362 -21.60 -33.96 3.41
C SER A 362 -20.59 -34.93 2.76
N PRO A 363 -19.91 -35.80 3.51
CA PRO A 363 -18.82 -36.64 2.98
C PRO A 363 -19.28 -38.06 2.62
N ASP A 364 -20.14 -38.20 1.62
CA ASP A 364 -20.49 -39.48 0.98
C ASP A 364 -20.57 -39.28 -0.56
N ASP A 365 -20.37 -40.36 -1.33
CA ASP A 365 -20.28 -40.47 -2.81
C ASP A 365 -18.89 -40.30 -3.47
N PHE A 366 -17.97 -41.23 -3.17
CA PHE A 366 -16.94 -41.65 -4.12
C PHE A 366 -16.67 -43.16 -4.05
N ASP A 367 -17.50 -43.97 -4.74
CA ASP A 367 -17.11 -45.32 -5.12
C ASP A 367 -17.70 -45.77 -6.47
N ASN A 368 -16.89 -46.51 -7.22
CA ASN A 368 -17.18 -47.32 -8.42
C ASN A 368 -17.92 -46.72 -9.65
N GLY A 369 -17.24 -46.76 -10.82
CA GLY A 369 -17.83 -47.54 -11.94
C GLY A 369 -17.53 -47.17 -13.41
N SER A 370 -16.37 -47.59 -13.97
CA SER A 370 -16.18 -48.13 -15.35
C SER A 370 -14.67 -48.36 -15.61
N GLN A 371 -14.15 -49.56 -15.92
CA GLN A 371 -14.26 -50.37 -17.15
C GLN A 371 -13.73 -49.64 -18.41
N SER A 372 -12.82 -50.17 -19.25
CA SER A 372 -12.04 -51.44 -19.28
C SER A 372 -10.85 -51.28 -20.29
N SER A 373 -10.03 -52.23 -20.75
CA SER A 373 -9.96 -53.72 -20.72
C SER A 373 -8.53 -54.24 -21.07
N SER A 374 -8.28 -55.55 -20.87
CA SER A 374 -7.29 -56.45 -21.55
C SER A 374 -5.88 -55.95 -21.92
N SER A 375 -4.81 -56.60 -21.44
CA SER A 375 -4.32 -57.84 -22.07
C SER A 375 -3.30 -58.65 -21.22
N THR A 376 -3.30 -59.96 -21.44
CA THR A 376 -2.40 -61.05 -20.95
C THR A 376 -2.25 -62.06 -22.12
N PRO A 377 -1.46 -63.16 -22.05
CA PRO A 377 -0.55 -63.69 -21.02
C PRO A 377 0.94 -63.62 -21.49
N VAL A 378 1.98 -64.24 -20.92
CA VAL A 378 2.15 -65.46 -20.08
C VAL A 378 3.15 -65.19 -18.96
#